data_AF-A0A1I7W2L0-F1
#
_entry.id   AF-A0A1I7W2L0-F1
#
_cell.length_a   1.000
_cell.length_b   1.000
_cell.length_c   1.000
_cell.angle_alpha   90.00
_cell.angle_beta   90.00
_cell.angle_gamma   90.00
#
_symmetry.space_group_name_H-M   'P 1'
#
loop_
_entity.id
_entity.type
_entity.pdbx_description
1 polymer ?
#
loop_
_entity_poly.entity_id
_entity_poly.type
_entity_poly.pdbx_seq_one_letter_code
_entity_poly.pdbx_strand_id
1 'polypeptide(L)'
;MNGVIVILYVLSWFYSCAAANNGIYENLSQSLSYPWDLNTPCQPYIEDFAKASSRMIRCAATFSSPPKVCTSCTEEYIAFKQIEYMLRKLEHVFSHDNTTCNRVIYENYLISYVSEVSTTITRNIWGNSRCSSCVNINWHFETNSTEYSYYNDTIQFQNKLYDWRRCVSNVSSLQANDMVICDECLSSFNELFQFYWYIYITPNVNFCLDVETTMNDTMNLWHNVWHCPDDRVEELRDWTLLGYSLALLIIIAVFFYAGSYVQSSEIQRHLVQYSRLEAPRGLRSHILSSSTLDTISSLTARNTERITSLQQSDFPVVQKKVVIMGDSHEVETQPPTTVDEEEVVDPLIKFREECVAHTGKWKKLLDECTERVNSKAQTKESCHYEMVDYIQALDHCAMPKVFATLK
;
A
#
# COMPACT_ATOMS: atom_id res chain seq x y z
N MET A 1 71.89 14.11 -17.25
CA MET A 1 71.46 14.65 -15.94
C MET A 1 69.94 14.81 -15.80
N ASN A 2 69.19 15.14 -16.87
CA ASN A 2 67.75 15.42 -16.73
C ASN A 2 66.86 14.17 -16.50
N GLY A 3 67.28 12.96 -16.93
CA GLY A 3 66.49 11.74 -16.74
C GLY A 3 66.48 11.20 -15.30
N VAL A 4 67.58 11.40 -14.56
CA VAL A 4 67.71 10.91 -13.16
C VAL A 4 66.87 11.78 -12.22
N ILE A 5 66.78 13.09 -12.50
CA ILE A 5 65.98 14.03 -11.71
C ILE A 5 64.49 13.69 -11.83
N VAL A 6 63.99 13.38 -13.04
CA VAL A 6 62.58 13.01 -13.25
C VAL A 6 62.23 11.71 -12.51
N ILE A 7 63.10 10.70 -12.54
CA ILE A 7 62.87 9.44 -11.83
C ILE A 7 62.82 9.64 -10.31
N LEU A 8 63.70 10.50 -9.76
CA LEU A 8 63.69 10.82 -8.33
C LEU A 8 62.44 11.60 -7.91
N TYR A 9 61.94 12.53 -8.74
CA TYR A 9 60.67 13.23 -8.47
C TYR A 9 59.46 12.30 -8.53
N VAL A 10 59.43 11.37 -9.49
CA VAL A 10 58.34 10.38 -9.61
C VAL A 10 58.36 9.41 -8.43
N LEU A 11 59.53 8.88 -8.06
CA LEU A 11 59.66 7.99 -6.89
C LEU A 11 59.33 8.73 -5.57
N SER A 12 59.71 10.00 -5.43
CA SER A 12 59.32 10.85 -4.30
C SER A 12 57.80 11.04 -4.23
N TRP A 13 57.14 11.32 -5.34
CA TRP A 13 55.68 11.45 -5.41
C TRP A 13 54.96 10.14 -5.07
N PHE A 14 55.45 9.00 -5.59
CA PHE A 14 54.91 7.69 -5.26
C PHE A 14 55.11 7.32 -3.79
N TYR A 15 56.25 7.67 -3.19
CA TYR A 15 56.50 7.43 -1.76
C TYR A 15 55.59 8.29 -0.87
N SER A 16 55.35 9.55 -1.25
CA SER A 16 54.43 10.44 -0.53
C SER A 16 52.96 10.00 -0.67
N CYS A 17 52.53 9.49 -1.82
CA CYS A 17 51.19 8.92 -1.99
C CYS A 17 51.00 7.59 -1.24
N ALA A 18 52.03 6.73 -1.21
CA ALA A 18 51.98 5.47 -0.46
C ALA A 18 51.97 5.70 1.06
N ALA A 19 52.68 6.72 1.55
CA ALA A 19 52.68 7.10 2.96
C ALA A 19 51.37 7.79 3.40
N ALA A 20 50.66 8.48 2.48
CA ALA A 20 49.39 9.13 2.79
C ALA A 20 48.21 8.13 2.90
N ASN A 21 48.28 6.98 2.22
CA ASN A 21 47.15 6.03 2.15
C ASN A 21 47.16 4.93 3.22
N ASN A 22 48.26 4.72 3.94
CA ASN A 22 48.40 3.59 4.88
C ASN A 22 48.48 3.98 6.37
N GLY A 23 48.11 5.21 6.75
CA GLY A 23 48.33 5.65 8.14
C GLY A 23 47.34 6.65 8.75
N ILE A 24 46.23 7.01 8.08
CA ILE A 24 45.38 8.13 8.56
C ILE A 24 44.00 7.68 9.11
N TYR A 25 43.61 6.41 8.99
CA TYR A 25 42.25 5.97 9.38
C TYR A 25 42.16 4.90 10.48
N GLU A 26 43.19 4.71 11.31
CA GLU A 26 43.12 3.73 12.42
C GLU A 26 43.45 4.27 13.82
N ASN A 27 43.86 5.52 13.99
CA ASN A 27 44.26 6.05 15.31
C ASN A 27 43.71 7.47 15.61
N LEU A 28 42.44 7.77 15.29
CA LEU A 28 41.79 9.00 15.76
C LEU A 28 41.17 8.85 17.17
N SER A 29 41.11 7.65 17.71
CA SER A 29 40.42 7.33 18.98
C SER A 29 41.32 7.33 20.22
N GLN A 30 42.63 7.56 20.08
CA GLN A 30 43.53 7.59 21.23
C GLN A 30 43.85 9.03 21.67
N SER A 31 42.95 9.54 22.51
CA SER A 31 43.16 10.60 23.49
C SER A 31 43.84 11.89 22.99
N LEU A 32 43.05 12.76 22.35
CA LEU A 32 43.23 14.18 22.64
C LEU A 32 42.23 14.53 23.74
N SER A 33 42.63 14.24 24.98
CA SER A 33 41.98 14.81 26.17
C SER A 33 42.31 16.30 26.17
N TYR A 34 41.53 17.03 25.39
CA TYR A 34 41.63 18.47 25.35
C TYR A 34 41.03 18.99 26.65
N PRO A 35 41.79 19.75 27.45
CA PRO A 35 41.31 20.24 28.75
C PRO A 35 40.12 21.19 28.64
N TRP A 36 39.75 21.59 27.42
CA TRP A 36 38.61 22.44 27.10
C TRP A 36 37.38 21.66 26.60
N ASP A 37 37.49 20.35 26.34
CA ASP A 37 36.33 19.52 26.02
C ASP A 37 35.63 19.06 27.30
N LEU A 38 34.56 19.80 27.62
CA LEU A 38 33.67 19.56 28.75
C LEU A 38 33.21 18.09 28.84
N ASN A 39 32.91 17.48 27.69
CA ASN A 39 32.25 16.19 27.59
C ASN A 39 33.22 15.05 27.23
N THR A 40 34.53 15.28 27.34
CA THR A 40 35.59 14.26 27.15
C THR A 40 35.24 12.91 27.81
N PRO A 41 34.72 12.86 29.07
CA PRO A 41 34.38 11.58 29.72
C PRO A 41 33.26 10.78 29.01
N CYS A 42 32.39 11.45 28.26
CA CYS A 42 31.29 10.81 27.55
C CYS A 42 31.68 10.33 26.14
N GLN A 43 32.77 10.86 25.56
CA GLN A 43 33.19 10.58 24.18
C GLN A 43 33.40 9.09 23.85
N PRO A 44 34.03 8.26 24.70
CA PRO A 44 34.22 6.84 24.38
C PRO A 44 32.91 6.09 24.13
N TYR A 45 31.87 6.41 24.90
CA TYR A 45 30.55 5.79 24.76
C TYR A 45 29.82 6.25 23.50
N ILE A 46 30.01 7.51 23.11
CA ILE A 46 29.51 8.05 21.84
C ILE A 46 30.22 7.36 20.66
N GLU A 47 31.53 7.11 20.77
CA GLU A 47 32.30 6.40 19.75
C GLU A 47 31.82 4.95 19.58
N ASP A 48 31.51 4.26 20.68
CA ASP A 48 30.96 2.90 20.62
C ASP A 48 29.58 2.87 19.94
N PHE A 49 28.73 3.86 20.21
CA PHE A 49 27.47 4.04 19.48
C PHE A 49 27.70 4.33 18.00
N ALA A 50 28.67 5.18 17.65
CA ALA A 50 29.01 5.49 16.27
C ALA A 50 29.48 4.23 15.51
N LYS A 51 30.28 3.38 16.16
CA LYS A 51 30.71 2.09 15.59
C LYS A 51 29.53 1.13 15.37
N ALA A 52 28.67 0.96 16.37
CA ALA A 52 27.54 0.04 16.28
C ALA A 52 26.50 0.51 15.24
N SER A 53 26.13 1.79 15.26
CA SER A 53 25.21 2.38 14.27
C SER A 53 25.77 2.32 12.85
N SER A 54 27.07 2.57 12.67
CA SER A 54 27.74 2.46 11.37
C SER A 54 27.69 1.02 10.81
N ARG A 55 27.90 -0.01 11.65
CA ARG A 55 27.77 -1.41 11.23
C ARG A 55 26.36 -1.75 10.78
N MET A 56 25.35 -1.32 11.52
CA MET A 56 23.95 -1.53 11.18
C MET A 56 23.59 -0.84 9.84
N ILE A 57 23.96 0.44 9.67
CA ILE A 57 23.71 1.18 8.42
C ILE A 57 24.46 0.54 7.25
N ARG A 58 25.72 0.13 7.45
CA ARG A 58 26.50 -0.56 6.42
C ARG A 58 25.83 -1.86 6.00
N CYS A 59 25.32 -2.64 6.95
CA CYS A 59 24.58 -3.87 6.64
C CYS A 59 23.35 -3.57 5.80
N ALA A 60 22.52 -2.60 6.22
CA ALA A 60 21.31 -2.22 5.48
C ALA A 60 21.62 -1.71 4.06
N ALA A 61 22.67 -0.90 3.90
CA ALA A 61 23.09 -0.40 2.59
C ALA A 61 23.61 -1.52 1.67
N THR A 62 24.34 -2.50 2.23
CA THR A 62 24.85 -3.66 1.49
C THR A 62 23.71 -4.52 0.95
N PHE A 63 22.65 -4.68 1.74
CA PHE A 63 21.47 -5.46 1.39
C PHE A 63 20.30 -4.59 0.91
N SER A 64 20.58 -3.66 -0.01
CA SER A 64 19.58 -2.73 -0.56
C SER A 64 18.91 -3.20 -1.87
N SER A 65 19.49 -4.18 -2.57
CA SER A 65 19.00 -4.65 -3.88
C SER A 65 19.09 -6.18 -4.04
N PRO A 66 18.02 -6.93 -3.71
CA PRO A 66 16.81 -6.47 -3.03
C PRO A 66 17.05 -6.20 -1.53
N PRO A 67 16.17 -5.40 -0.90
CA PRO A 67 16.17 -5.17 0.55
C PRO A 67 16.15 -6.49 1.34
N LYS A 68 17.17 -6.75 2.19
CA LYS A 68 17.25 -7.94 3.07
C LYS A 68 17.66 -7.62 4.51
N VAL A 69 17.14 -6.53 5.06
CA VAL A 69 17.55 -6.02 6.37
C VAL A 69 17.11 -6.97 7.48
N CYS A 70 15.88 -7.48 7.44
CA CYS A 70 15.30 -8.25 8.53
C CYS A 70 15.92 -9.64 8.70
N THR A 71 16.45 -10.23 7.63
CA THR A 71 17.03 -11.58 7.63
C THR A 71 18.56 -11.57 7.71
N SER A 72 19.20 -10.49 7.27
CA SER A 72 20.67 -10.42 7.19
C SER A 72 21.31 -9.45 8.20
N CYS A 73 20.56 -8.49 8.76
CA CYS A 73 21.09 -7.45 9.64
C CYS A 73 20.59 -7.50 11.09
N THR A 74 19.91 -8.59 11.49
CA THR A 74 19.34 -8.75 12.84
C THR A 74 20.38 -8.63 13.95
N GLU A 75 21.55 -9.24 13.78
CA GLU A 75 22.61 -9.22 14.79
C GLU A 75 23.17 -7.81 15.00
N GLU A 76 23.40 -7.08 13.90
CA GLU A 76 23.88 -5.69 13.95
C GLU A 76 22.83 -4.77 14.57
N TYR A 77 21.54 -5.03 14.31
CA TYR A 77 20.45 -4.30 14.95
C TYR A 77 20.39 -4.55 16.46
N ILE A 78 20.54 -5.81 16.90
CA ILE A 78 20.56 -6.17 18.32
C ILE A 78 21.76 -5.50 19.03
N ALA A 79 22.95 -5.58 18.43
CA ALA A 79 24.15 -4.94 18.97
C ALA A 79 23.97 -3.41 19.09
N PHE A 80 23.38 -2.78 18.08
CA PHE A 80 23.01 -1.37 18.10
C PHE A 80 22.06 -1.03 19.26
N LYS A 81 20.99 -1.81 19.44
CA LYS A 81 20.01 -1.60 20.53
C LYS A 81 20.61 -1.84 21.92
N GLN A 82 21.55 -2.78 22.05
CA GLN A 82 22.29 -3.00 23.29
C GLN A 82 23.09 -1.76 23.70
N ILE A 83 23.82 -1.15 22.75
CA ILE A 83 24.56 0.09 23.02
C ILE A 83 23.62 1.26 23.34
N GLU A 84 22.51 1.40 22.62
CA GLU A 84 21.51 2.43 22.93
C GLU A 84 20.99 2.30 24.36
N TYR A 85 20.67 1.08 24.81
CA TYR A 85 20.24 0.80 26.18
C TYR A 85 21.32 1.18 27.20
N MET A 86 22.58 0.79 26.96
CA MET A 86 23.69 1.12 27.84
C MET A 86 23.89 2.64 27.96
N LEU A 87 23.77 3.39 26.85
CA LEU A 87 23.86 4.85 26.85
C LEU A 87 22.76 5.51 27.67
N ARG A 88 21.51 5.02 27.55
CA ARG A 88 20.38 5.57 28.32
C ARG A 88 20.52 5.33 29.82
N LYS A 89 21.19 4.25 30.23
CA LYS A 89 21.48 3.94 31.64
C LYS A 89 22.83 4.48 32.14
N LEU A 90 23.46 5.37 31.39
CA LEU A 90 24.77 5.92 31.74
C LEU A 90 24.66 7.05 32.78
N GLU A 91 24.25 6.68 34.00
CA GLU A 91 24.00 7.61 35.12
C GLU A 91 25.22 7.83 36.02
N HIS A 92 26.19 6.90 35.99
CA HIS A 92 27.37 6.96 36.86
C HIS A 92 28.58 7.66 36.23
N VAL A 93 28.45 8.10 34.98
CA VAL A 93 29.49 8.84 34.26
C VAL A 93 29.05 10.28 34.10
N PHE A 94 29.91 11.18 34.51
CA PHE A 94 29.65 12.60 34.54
C PHE A 94 30.63 13.35 33.64
N SER A 95 30.10 14.38 32.99
CA SER A 95 30.87 15.41 32.33
C SER A 95 31.63 16.28 33.35
N HIS A 96 32.56 17.11 32.89
CA HIS A 96 33.33 18.00 33.76
C HIS A 96 32.47 19.05 34.49
N ASP A 97 31.26 19.33 34.02
CA ASP A 97 30.26 20.19 34.67
C ASP A 97 29.32 19.42 35.61
N ASN A 98 29.61 18.16 35.89
CA ASN A 98 28.81 17.27 36.74
C ASN A 98 27.42 16.95 36.16
N THR A 99 27.20 17.14 34.85
CA THR A 99 26.02 16.61 34.14
C THR A 99 26.23 15.13 33.81
N THR A 100 25.16 14.32 33.90
CA THR A 100 25.25 12.90 33.54
C THR A 100 25.38 12.73 32.03
N CYS A 101 26.20 11.78 31.59
CA CYS A 101 26.42 11.55 30.16
C CYS A 101 25.14 11.19 29.40
N ASN A 102 24.17 10.50 30.02
CA ASN A 102 22.86 10.27 29.43
C ASN A 102 22.19 11.60 28.99
N ARG A 103 22.15 12.60 29.89
CA ARG A 103 21.56 13.91 29.59
C ARG A 103 22.39 14.69 28.56
N VAL A 104 23.72 14.63 28.65
CA VAL A 104 24.61 15.25 27.65
C VAL A 104 24.34 14.70 26.25
N ILE A 105 24.16 13.39 26.13
CA ILE A 105 24.00 12.71 24.84
C ILE A 105 22.62 12.95 24.23
N TYR A 106 21.55 12.93 25.03
CA TYR A 106 20.17 12.97 24.52
C TYR A 106 19.44 14.31 24.68
N GLU A 107 19.75 15.10 25.71
CA GLU A 107 18.92 16.25 26.12
C GLU A 107 19.62 17.61 26.04
N ASN A 108 20.94 17.66 26.24
CA ASN A 108 21.64 18.92 26.51
C ASN A 108 21.87 19.80 25.26
N TYR A 109 21.62 19.26 24.08
CA TYR A 109 21.83 19.94 22.80
C TYR A 109 20.51 20.13 22.04
N LEU A 110 20.43 21.22 21.25
CA LEU A 110 19.28 21.49 20.37
C LEU A 110 18.95 20.29 19.46
N ILE A 111 19.98 19.60 19.00
CA ILE A 111 19.87 18.41 18.18
C ILE A 111 20.79 17.33 18.78
N SER A 112 20.21 16.21 19.17
CA SER A 112 20.96 15.01 19.51
C SER A 112 21.10 14.13 18.28
N TYR A 113 22.28 14.12 17.66
CA TYR A 113 22.56 13.23 16.54
C TYR A 113 22.44 11.75 16.92
N VAL A 114 22.76 11.39 18.16
CA VAL A 114 22.57 10.02 18.67
C VAL A 114 21.09 9.64 18.67
N SER A 115 20.22 10.54 19.15
CA SER A 115 18.77 10.34 19.13
C SER A 115 18.21 10.24 17.69
N GLU A 116 18.66 11.12 16.79
CA GLU A 116 18.22 11.16 15.40
C GLU A 116 18.64 9.91 14.62
N VAL A 117 19.91 9.50 14.76
CA VAL A 117 20.43 8.27 14.16
C VAL A 117 19.70 7.05 14.71
N SER A 118 19.47 7.01 16.03
CA SER A 118 18.73 5.90 16.64
C SER A 118 17.31 5.80 16.13
N THR A 119 16.62 6.94 16.01
CA THR A 119 15.27 7.02 15.47
C THR A 119 15.22 6.56 14.02
N THR A 120 16.18 7.00 13.20
CA THR A 120 16.28 6.60 11.78
C THR A 120 16.47 5.08 11.64
N ILE A 121 17.38 4.49 12.41
CA ILE A 121 17.63 3.04 12.36
C ILE A 121 16.39 2.27 12.84
N THR A 122 15.79 2.68 13.96
CA THR A 122 14.67 1.96 14.58
C THR A 122 13.38 2.10 13.79
N ARG A 123 13.01 3.32 13.37
CA ARG A 123 11.73 3.58 12.67
C ARG A 123 11.86 3.42 11.16
N ASN A 124 12.80 4.13 10.55
CA ASN A 124 12.85 4.26 9.09
C ASN A 124 13.48 3.04 8.40
N ILE A 125 14.43 2.37 9.06
CA ILE A 125 15.07 1.16 8.52
C ILE A 125 14.36 -0.09 9.04
N TRP A 126 14.37 -0.34 10.35
CA TRP A 126 13.83 -1.58 10.91
C TRP A 126 12.28 -1.62 10.93
N GLY A 127 11.65 -0.54 11.40
CA GLY A 127 10.19 -0.42 11.52
C GLY A 127 9.47 -0.45 10.18
N ASN A 128 9.86 0.40 9.23
CA ASN A 128 9.25 0.44 7.89
C ASN A 128 9.47 -0.85 7.09
N SER A 129 10.55 -1.60 7.38
CA SER A 129 10.78 -2.93 6.79
C SER A 129 9.89 -4.03 7.41
N ARG A 130 9.10 -3.70 8.43
CA ARG A 130 8.21 -4.63 9.15
C ARG A 130 8.95 -5.87 9.67
N CYS A 131 10.17 -5.68 10.17
CA CYS A 131 11.00 -6.82 10.60
C CYS A 131 10.41 -7.63 11.76
N SER A 132 9.54 -7.02 12.57
CA SER A 132 8.76 -7.70 13.60
C SER A 132 7.84 -8.80 13.07
N SER A 133 7.54 -8.81 11.77
CA SER A 133 6.77 -9.88 11.13
C SER A 133 7.60 -11.11 10.77
N CYS A 134 8.92 -10.96 10.65
CA CYS A 134 9.81 -12.05 10.23
C CYS A 134 10.70 -12.57 11.37
N VAL A 135 11.02 -11.72 12.33
CA VAL A 135 11.92 -12.02 13.45
C VAL A 135 11.23 -11.71 14.77
N ASN A 136 11.30 -12.65 15.70
CA ASN A 136 10.99 -12.45 17.09
C ASN A 136 12.28 -12.28 17.89
N ILE A 137 12.44 -11.15 18.59
CA ILE A 137 13.61 -10.82 19.40
C ILE A 137 13.19 -10.77 20.87
N ASN A 138 13.79 -11.62 21.69
CA ASN A 138 13.61 -11.65 23.13
C ASN A 138 14.67 -10.76 23.79
N TRP A 139 14.27 -9.56 24.17
CA TRP A 139 15.18 -8.56 24.72
C TRP A 139 15.57 -8.87 26.17
N HIS A 140 16.87 -9.12 26.39
CA HIS A 140 17.49 -9.29 27.70
C HIS A 140 18.74 -8.41 27.81
N PHE A 141 18.51 -7.10 27.93
CA PHE A 141 19.59 -6.11 27.90
C PHE A 141 20.49 -6.17 29.14
N GLU A 142 19.95 -6.53 30.31
CA GLU A 142 20.67 -6.60 31.58
C GLU A 142 21.71 -7.73 31.62
N THR A 143 21.38 -8.89 31.04
CA THR A 143 22.23 -10.09 31.03
C THR A 143 23.07 -10.21 29.76
N ASN A 144 22.93 -9.27 28.82
CA ASN A 144 23.58 -9.29 27.50
C ASN A 144 23.36 -10.64 26.77
N SER A 145 22.18 -11.23 26.94
CA SER A 145 21.79 -12.55 26.43
C SER A 145 20.52 -12.45 25.59
N THR A 146 20.43 -11.40 24.78
CA THR A 146 19.33 -11.21 23.81
C THR A 146 19.34 -12.34 22.80
N GLU A 147 18.26 -13.10 22.72
CA GLU A 147 18.09 -14.19 21.75
C GLU A 147 17.06 -13.80 20.69
N TYR A 148 17.19 -14.35 19.49
CA TYR A 148 16.24 -14.12 18.41
C TYR A 148 15.92 -15.40 17.66
N SER A 149 14.74 -15.45 17.07
CA SER A 149 14.27 -16.56 16.24
C SER A 149 13.41 -16.04 15.09
N TYR A 150 13.43 -16.76 13.97
CA TYR A 150 12.57 -16.45 12.83
C TYR A 150 11.22 -17.13 13.00
N TYR A 151 10.15 -16.46 12.57
CA TYR A 151 8.85 -17.10 12.49
C TYR A 151 8.89 -18.28 11.53
N ASN A 152 8.09 -19.31 11.83
CA ASN A 152 8.03 -20.53 11.02
C ASN A 152 7.71 -20.21 9.55
N ASP A 153 6.82 -19.25 9.30
CA ASP A 153 6.45 -18.84 7.95
C ASP A 153 7.63 -18.27 7.16
N THR A 154 8.48 -17.47 7.80
CA THR A 154 9.73 -16.96 7.21
C THR A 154 10.69 -18.10 6.88
N ILE A 155 10.84 -19.07 7.79
CA ILE A 155 11.72 -20.23 7.57
C ILE A 155 11.20 -21.09 6.41
N GLN A 156 9.89 -21.34 6.37
CA GLN A 156 9.24 -22.09 5.29
C GLN A 156 9.39 -21.38 3.93
N PHE A 157 9.22 -20.06 3.89
CA PHE A 157 9.48 -19.27 2.69
C PHE A 157 10.93 -19.44 2.21
N GLN A 158 11.90 -19.27 3.11
CA GLN A 158 13.32 -19.37 2.78
C GLN A 158 13.70 -20.77 2.28
N ASN A 159 13.14 -21.82 2.88
CA ASN A 159 13.37 -23.20 2.45
C ASN A 159 12.86 -23.44 1.03
N LYS A 160 11.60 -23.04 0.75
CA LYS A 160 10.99 -23.17 -0.58
C LYS A 160 11.75 -22.35 -1.64
N LEU A 161 12.16 -21.14 -1.27
CA LEU A 161 12.99 -20.29 -2.12
C LEU A 161 14.36 -20.93 -2.41
N TYR A 162 14.98 -21.54 -1.40
CA TYR A 162 16.25 -22.24 -1.56
C TYR A 162 16.11 -23.48 -2.45
N ASP A 163 15.04 -24.24 -2.33
CA ASP A 163 14.78 -25.41 -3.18
C ASP A 163 14.57 -25.00 -4.65
N TRP A 164 13.81 -23.93 -4.90
CA TRP A 164 13.68 -23.37 -6.25
C TRP A 164 15.01 -22.85 -6.80
N ARG A 165 15.76 -22.06 -6.02
CA ARG A 165 17.09 -21.57 -6.44
C ARG A 165 18.07 -22.71 -6.73
N ARG A 166 18.01 -23.80 -5.95
CA ARG A 166 18.84 -24.98 -6.15
C ARG A 166 18.48 -25.68 -7.46
N CYS A 167 17.20 -25.80 -7.79
CA CYS A 167 16.76 -26.30 -9.08
C CYS A 167 17.35 -25.44 -10.22
N VAL A 168 17.15 -24.12 -10.14
CA VAL A 168 17.66 -23.17 -11.15
C VAL A 168 19.17 -23.27 -11.29
N SER A 169 19.94 -23.32 -10.19
CA SER A 169 21.40 -23.41 -10.25
C SER A 169 21.88 -24.71 -10.87
N ASN A 170 21.21 -25.83 -10.57
CA ASN A 170 21.57 -27.13 -11.12
C ASN A 170 21.35 -27.16 -12.64
N VAL A 171 20.21 -26.65 -13.11
CA VAL A 171 19.89 -26.61 -14.54
C VAL A 171 20.77 -25.60 -15.28
N SER A 172 21.01 -24.43 -14.69
CA SER A 172 21.88 -23.39 -15.27
C SER A 172 23.33 -23.87 -15.44
N SER A 173 23.82 -24.73 -14.53
CA SER A 173 25.17 -25.30 -14.62
C SER A 173 25.39 -26.16 -15.87
N LEU A 174 24.30 -26.65 -16.48
CA LEU A 174 24.30 -27.46 -17.69
C LEU A 174 24.23 -26.62 -18.98
N GLN A 175 24.37 -25.28 -18.91
CA GLN A 175 24.20 -24.36 -20.04
C GLN A 175 22.83 -24.52 -20.73
N ALA A 176 21.79 -24.77 -19.94
CA ALA A 176 20.43 -24.89 -20.43
C ALA A 176 19.83 -23.52 -20.78
N ASN A 177 18.96 -23.48 -21.80
CA ASN A 177 18.18 -22.29 -22.15
C ASN A 177 17.10 -22.00 -21.11
N ASP A 178 16.65 -20.74 -21.03
CA ASP A 178 15.62 -20.29 -20.09
C ASP A 178 14.34 -21.15 -20.12
N MET A 179 13.91 -21.61 -21.30
CA MET A 179 12.73 -22.48 -21.45
C MET A 179 12.88 -23.82 -20.70
N VAL A 180 14.09 -24.38 -20.64
CA VAL A 180 14.36 -25.62 -19.91
C VAL A 180 14.32 -25.38 -18.40
N ILE A 181 14.75 -24.20 -17.94
CA ILE A 181 14.62 -23.79 -16.53
C ILE A 181 13.14 -23.72 -16.16
N CYS A 182 12.32 -23.12 -17.02
CA CYS A 182 10.87 -23.04 -16.80
C CYS A 182 10.25 -24.44 -16.65
N ASP A 183 10.54 -25.36 -17.57
CA ASP A 183 9.92 -26.69 -17.56
C ASP A 183 10.38 -27.56 -16.38
N GLU A 184 11.68 -27.58 -16.06
CA GLU A 184 12.24 -28.42 -15.00
C GLU A 184 11.95 -27.85 -13.59
N CYS A 185 11.94 -26.52 -13.43
CA CYS A 185 11.77 -25.88 -12.11
C CYS A 185 10.35 -25.36 -11.84
N LEU A 186 9.38 -25.64 -12.72
CA LEU A 186 7.98 -25.22 -12.57
C LEU A 186 7.37 -25.71 -11.26
N SER A 187 7.62 -26.97 -10.87
CA SER A 187 7.06 -27.53 -9.64
C SER A 187 7.54 -26.77 -8.40
N SER A 188 8.85 -26.55 -8.27
CA SER A 188 9.43 -25.82 -7.15
C SER A 188 8.99 -24.35 -7.12
N PHE A 189 8.84 -23.73 -8.29
CA PHE A 189 8.32 -22.37 -8.38
C PHE A 189 6.86 -22.29 -7.91
N ASN A 190 6.01 -23.20 -8.38
CA ASN A 190 4.60 -23.24 -7.99
C ASN A 190 4.42 -23.49 -6.49
N GLU A 191 5.24 -24.36 -5.87
CA GLU A 191 5.20 -24.57 -4.42
C GLU A 191 5.60 -23.33 -3.62
N LEU A 192 6.59 -22.57 -4.10
CA LEU A 192 7.00 -21.29 -3.53
C LEU A 192 5.89 -20.24 -3.68
N PHE A 193 5.36 -20.10 -4.89
CA PHE A 193 4.32 -19.15 -5.22
C PHE A 193 3.04 -19.40 -4.43
N GLN A 194 2.56 -20.64 -4.37
CA GLN A 194 1.37 -21.00 -3.60
C GLN A 194 1.54 -20.72 -2.10
N PHE A 195 2.71 -21.00 -1.54
CA PHE A 195 3.00 -20.71 -0.14
C PHE A 195 2.97 -19.20 0.15
N TYR A 196 3.64 -18.40 -0.70
CA TYR A 196 3.61 -16.95 -0.60
C TYR A 196 2.17 -16.41 -0.73
N TRP A 197 1.42 -16.88 -1.73
CA TRP A 197 0.06 -16.43 -1.99
C TRP A 197 -0.89 -16.76 -0.83
N TYR A 198 -0.77 -17.95 -0.26
CA TYR A 198 -1.57 -18.38 0.90
C TYR A 198 -1.43 -17.42 2.09
N ILE A 199 -0.20 -16.99 2.39
CA ILE A 199 0.03 -16.05 3.49
C ILE A 199 -0.41 -14.65 3.10
N TYR A 200 -0.15 -14.21 1.86
CA TYR A 200 -0.53 -12.89 1.36
C TYR A 200 -2.04 -12.63 1.45
N ILE A 201 -2.87 -13.65 1.20
CA ILE A 201 -4.35 -13.53 1.30
C ILE A 201 -4.87 -13.70 2.74
N THR A 202 -4.04 -14.17 3.67
CA THR A 202 -4.49 -14.44 5.04
C THR A 202 -4.62 -13.14 5.82
N PRO A 203 -5.80 -12.83 6.39
CA PRO A 203 -5.99 -11.58 7.13
C PRO A 203 -5.14 -11.55 8.39
N ASN A 204 -4.61 -10.38 8.72
CA ASN A 204 -3.78 -10.11 9.92
C ASN A 204 -2.41 -10.82 9.96
N VAL A 205 -1.98 -11.44 8.86
CA VAL A 205 -0.61 -11.94 8.72
C VAL A 205 0.09 -11.09 7.67
N ASN A 206 1.15 -10.39 8.08
CA ASN A 206 1.95 -9.55 7.19
C ASN A 206 3.33 -10.17 7.03
N PHE A 207 3.87 -10.15 5.81
CA PHE A 207 5.28 -10.42 5.59
C PHE A 207 6.14 -9.20 5.92
N CYS A 208 7.42 -9.44 6.21
CA CYS A 208 8.41 -8.37 6.18
C CYS A 208 8.80 -8.03 4.73
N LEU A 209 9.38 -6.84 4.58
CA LEU A 209 9.82 -6.33 3.29
C LEU A 209 10.79 -7.29 2.57
N ASP A 210 11.65 -7.99 3.30
CA ASP A 210 12.60 -8.96 2.74
C ASP A 210 11.90 -10.07 1.92
N VAL A 211 10.77 -10.59 2.41
CA VAL A 211 10.01 -11.66 1.74
C VAL A 211 9.29 -11.11 0.52
N GLU A 212 8.61 -9.98 0.67
CA GLU A 212 7.86 -9.33 -0.42
C GLU A 212 8.77 -8.96 -1.59
N THR A 213 9.89 -8.30 -1.31
CA THR A 213 10.85 -7.89 -2.34
C THR A 213 11.54 -9.07 -2.99
N THR A 214 11.95 -10.08 -2.20
CA THR A 214 12.56 -11.29 -2.75
C THR A 214 11.60 -12.06 -3.64
N MET A 215 10.31 -12.14 -3.26
CA MET A 215 9.29 -12.80 -4.08
C MET A 215 9.01 -12.00 -5.35
N ASN A 216 8.89 -10.66 -5.25
CA ASN A 216 8.66 -9.80 -6.40
C ASN A 216 9.79 -9.93 -7.44
N ASP A 217 11.05 -9.94 -7.00
CA ASP A 217 12.20 -10.17 -7.89
C ASP A 217 12.15 -11.58 -8.51
N THR A 218 11.77 -12.59 -7.72
CA THR A 218 11.64 -13.98 -8.18
C THR A 218 10.55 -14.11 -9.25
N MET A 219 9.40 -13.46 -9.07
CA MET A 219 8.32 -13.40 -10.04
C MET A 219 8.74 -12.62 -11.30
N ASN A 220 9.40 -11.47 -11.14
CA ASN A 220 9.89 -10.68 -12.26
C ASN A 220 10.91 -11.47 -13.10
N LEU A 221 11.82 -12.21 -12.45
CA LEU A 221 12.76 -13.09 -13.14
C LEU A 221 12.03 -14.19 -13.91
N TRP A 222 11.04 -14.84 -13.30
CA TRP A 222 10.29 -15.94 -13.90
C TRP A 222 9.43 -15.50 -15.11
N HIS A 223 8.61 -14.46 -14.94
CA HIS A 223 7.65 -14.04 -15.97
C HIS A 223 8.23 -13.04 -16.97
N ASN A 224 9.03 -12.06 -16.53
CA ASN A 224 9.46 -10.95 -17.41
C ASN A 224 10.85 -11.15 -18.01
N VAL A 225 11.74 -11.88 -17.34
CA VAL A 225 13.09 -12.14 -17.87
C VAL A 225 13.08 -13.45 -18.67
N TRP A 226 12.68 -14.55 -18.04
CA TRP A 226 12.67 -15.87 -18.69
C TRP A 226 11.42 -16.14 -19.54
N HIS A 227 10.39 -15.30 -19.43
CA HIS A 227 9.14 -15.45 -20.18
C HIS A 227 8.53 -16.85 -20.02
N CYS A 228 8.61 -17.41 -18.81
CA CYS A 228 8.00 -18.69 -18.53
C CYS A 228 6.48 -18.59 -18.75
N PRO A 229 5.85 -19.56 -19.46
CA PRO A 229 4.44 -19.49 -19.77
C PRO A 229 3.60 -19.62 -18.50
N ASP A 230 2.68 -18.68 -18.29
CA ASP A 230 1.55 -18.89 -17.38
C ASP A 230 0.64 -19.98 -17.94
N ASP A 231 -0.01 -20.75 -17.07
CA ASP A 231 -0.74 -21.97 -17.41
C ASP A 231 -1.50 -21.84 -18.74
N ARG A 232 -1.03 -22.58 -19.77
CA ARG A 232 -1.61 -22.64 -21.12
C ARG A 232 -3.12 -22.94 -21.13
N VAL A 233 -3.63 -23.50 -20.03
CA VAL A 233 -5.03 -23.87 -19.85
C VAL A 233 -5.95 -22.64 -19.71
N GLU A 234 -5.48 -21.54 -19.11
CA GLU A 234 -6.31 -20.35 -18.90
C GLU A 234 -6.55 -19.57 -20.19
N GLU A 235 -5.53 -19.43 -21.04
CA GLU A 235 -5.70 -18.82 -22.37
C GLU A 235 -6.77 -19.54 -23.19
N LEU A 236 -6.75 -20.89 -23.25
CA LEU A 236 -7.78 -21.66 -23.97
C LEU A 236 -9.19 -21.45 -23.39
N ARG A 237 -9.33 -21.32 -22.07
CA ARG A 237 -10.63 -21.07 -21.43
C ARG A 237 -11.18 -19.68 -21.78
N ASP A 238 -10.33 -18.67 -21.85
CA ASP A 238 -10.76 -17.31 -22.18
C ASP A 238 -11.19 -17.19 -23.65
N TRP A 239 -10.47 -17.83 -24.57
CA TRP A 239 -10.89 -17.92 -25.98
C TRP A 239 -12.20 -18.68 -26.17
N THR A 240 -12.46 -19.73 -25.39
CA THR A 240 -13.74 -20.46 -25.47
C THR A 240 -14.91 -19.63 -24.93
N LEU A 241 -14.73 -18.88 -23.83
CA LEU A 241 -15.73 -17.95 -23.31
C LEU A 241 -16.04 -16.79 -24.28
N LEU A 242 -15.01 -16.23 -24.91
CA LEU A 242 -15.16 -15.25 -25.98
C LEU A 242 -15.90 -15.83 -27.19
N GLY A 243 -15.60 -17.07 -27.56
CA GLY A 243 -16.29 -17.78 -28.64
C GLY A 243 -17.79 -17.96 -28.37
N TYR A 244 -18.15 -18.44 -27.17
CA TYR A 244 -19.55 -18.63 -26.80
C TYR A 244 -20.34 -17.32 -26.70
N SER A 245 -19.74 -16.28 -26.13
CA SER A 245 -20.39 -14.96 -26.03
C SER A 245 -20.63 -14.32 -27.40
N LEU A 246 -19.67 -14.41 -28.32
CA LEU A 246 -19.82 -13.94 -29.69
C LEU A 246 -20.91 -14.73 -30.46
N ALA A 247 -20.91 -16.06 -30.32
CA ALA A 247 -21.91 -16.91 -30.96
C ALA A 247 -23.34 -16.57 -30.47
N LEU A 248 -23.52 -16.36 -29.17
CA LEU A 248 -24.80 -15.97 -28.59
C LEU A 248 -25.29 -14.62 -29.14
N LEU A 249 -24.40 -13.63 -29.26
CA LEU A 249 -24.74 -12.31 -29.83
C LEU A 249 -25.14 -12.42 -31.30
N ILE A 250 -24.46 -13.24 -32.10
CA ILE A 250 -24.82 -13.49 -33.50
C ILE A 250 -26.20 -14.13 -33.59
N ILE A 251 -26.48 -15.12 -32.74
CA ILE A 251 -27.79 -15.80 -32.70
C ILE A 251 -28.91 -14.79 -32.37
N ILE A 252 -28.73 -13.97 -31.33
CA ILE A 252 -29.69 -12.93 -30.94
C ILE A 252 -29.92 -11.95 -32.08
N ALA A 253 -28.86 -11.49 -32.75
CA ALA A 253 -28.97 -10.57 -33.88
C ALA A 253 -29.75 -11.20 -35.05
N VAL A 254 -29.46 -12.46 -35.41
CA VAL A 254 -30.18 -13.17 -36.47
C VAL A 254 -31.66 -13.29 -36.14
N PHE A 255 -32.02 -13.68 -34.90
CA PHE A 255 -33.42 -13.77 -34.49
C PHE A 255 -34.11 -12.40 -34.47
N PHE A 256 -33.42 -11.34 -34.06
CA PHE A 256 -33.95 -9.97 -34.08
C PHE A 256 -34.27 -9.51 -35.52
N TYR A 257 -33.35 -9.71 -36.45
CA TYR A 257 -33.55 -9.32 -37.85
C TYR A 257 -34.60 -10.20 -38.56
N ALA A 258 -34.61 -11.51 -38.29
CA ALA A 258 -35.63 -12.42 -38.81
C ALA A 258 -37.03 -12.07 -38.26
N GLY A 259 -37.14 -11.81 -36.96
CA GLY A 259 -38.39 -11.37 -36.33
C GLY A 259 -38.88 -10.03 -36.89
N SER A 260 -37.98 -9.06 -37.06
CA SER A 260 -38.28 -7.77 -37.69
C SER A 260 -38.76 -7.93 -39.13
N TYR A 261 -38.17 -8.85 -39.90
CA TYR A 261 -38.56 -9.12 -41.28
C TYR A 261 -39.98 -9.72 -41.36
N VAL A 262 -40.30 -10.71 -40.53
CA VAL A 262 -41.63 -11.33 -40.47
C VAL A 262 -42.69 -10.34 -40.01
N GLN A 263 -42.41 -9.53 -38.98
CA GLN A 263 -43.36 -8.50 -38.53
C GLN A 263 -43.58 -7.41 -39.57
N SER A 264 -42.56 -7.06 -40.37
CA SER A 264 -42.67 -6.10 -41.47
C SER A 264 -43.54 -6.61 -42.62
N SER A 265 -43.55 -7.92 -42.89
CA SER A 265 -44.34 -8.49 -43.99
C SER A 265 -45.83 -8.63 -43.65
N GLU A 266 -46.21 -8.79 -42.38
CA GLU A 266 -47.61 -8.87 -41.94
C GLU A 266 -48.30 -7.50 -41.82
N ILE A 267 -47.56 -6.41 -41.67
CA ILE A 267 -48.13 -5.06 -41.72
C ILE A 267 -48.44 -4.75 -43.19
N GLN A 268 -49.64 -5.12 -43.66
CA GLN A 268 -50.22 -4.48 -44.82
C GLN A 268 -50.31 -2.98 -44.53
N ARG A 269 -49.33 -2.23 -45.03
CA ARG A 269 -49.43 -0.78 -45.10
C ARG A 269 -50.63 -0.49 -45.98
N HIS A 270 -51.77 -0.14 -45.36
CA HIS A 270 -52.87 0.46 -46.09
C HIS A 270 -52.35 1.81 -46.59
N LEU A 271 -51.74 1.79 -47.78
CA LEU A 271 -51.30 2.96 -48.50
C LEU A 271 -52.57 3.76 -48.79
N VAL A 272 -52.83 4.77 -47.94
CA VAL A 272 -53.83 5.79 -48.26
C VAL A 272 -53.34 6.45 -49.54
N GLN A 273 -54.00 6.11 -50.66
CA GLN A 273 -53.65 6.64 -51.96
C GLN A 273 -54.10 8.11 -52.00
N TYR A 274 -53.17 9.04 -51.74
CA TYR A 274 -53.42 10.48 -51.71
C TYR A 274 -54.08 11.02 -53.00
N SER A 275 -54.01 10.27 -54.11
CA SER A 275 -54.56 10.64 -55.42
C SER A 275 -56.09 10.54 -55.54
N ARG A 276 -56.81 10.12 -54.50
CA ARG A 276 -58.30 10.09 -54.47
C ARG A 276 -58.92 11.04 -53.46
N LEU A 277 -58.13 11.83 -52.76
CA LEU A 277 -58.67 12.98 -52.03
C LEU A 277 -59.02 14.05 -53.07
N GLU A 278 -60.29 14.42 -53.14
CA GLU A 278 -60.75 15.58 -53.91
C GLU A 278 -59.85 16.77 -53.51
N ALA A 279 -59.21 17.41 -54.49
CA ALA A 279 -58.42 18.61 -54.22
C ALA A 279 -59.33 19.60 -53.45
N PRO A 280 -58.91 20.11 -52.28
CA PRO A 280 -59.75 21.02 -51.52
C PRO A 280 -60.05 22.24 -52.41
N ARG A 281 -61.30 22.32 -52.90
CA ARG A 281 -61.84 23.50 -53.58
C ARG A 281 -62.06 24.56 -52.51
N GLY A 282 -60.99 25.24 -52.18
CA GLY A 282 -60.95 26.29 -51.19
C GLY A 282 -59.51 26.67 -50.95
N LEU A 283 -59.12 27.85 -51.45
CA LEU A 283 -57.84 28.46 -51.14
C LEU A 283 -57.76 28.64 -49.62
N ARG A 284 -57.08 27.73 -48.94
CA ARG A 284 -56.64 27.91 -47.56
C ARG A 284 -55.14 27.76 -47.52
N SER A 285 -54.50 28.91 -47.68
CA SER A 285 -53.16 29.21 -47.18
C SER A 285 -53.05 28.86 -45.70
N HIS A 286 -51.79 28.80 -45.22
CA HIS A 286 -51.33 28.37 -43.90
C HIS A 286 -51.11 26.85 -43.88
N ILE A 287 -49.89 26.31 -44.05
CA ILE A 287 -48.68 26.42 -43.21
C ILE A 287 -47.58 25.69 -44.07
N LEU A 288 -46.35 26.12 -44.36
CA LEU A 288 -45.30 26.86 -43.66
C LEU A 288 -44.54 27.75 -44.66
N SER A 289 -44.40 29.03 -44.34
CA SER A 289 -43.17 29.74 -44.67
C SER A 289 -42.66 30.37 -43.39
N SER A 290 -41.38 30.16 -43.16
CA SER A 290 -40.59 30.84 -42.15
C SER A 290 -40.83 32.35 -42.22
N SER A 291 -41.16 32.92 -41.05
CA SER A 291 -40.92 34.30 -40.58
C SER A 291 -41.60 35.50 -41.25
N THR A 292 -42.54 36.12 -40.51
CA THR A 292 -42.68 37.58 -40.19
C THR A 292 -43.97 37.75 -39.36
N LEU A 293 -43.90 38.06 -38.05
CA LEU A 293 -43.90 39.36 -37.36
C LEU A 293 -45.24 40.16 -37.40
N ASP A 294 -45.76 40.47 -36.20
CA ASP A 294 -46.80 41.47 -35.76
C ASP A 294 -48.28 41.24 -36.17
N THR A 295 -49.36 41.51 -35.41
CA THR A 295 -49.66 42.47 -34.32
C THR A 295 -50.93 42.06 -33.51
N ILE A 296 -50.84 42.13 -32.17
CA ILE A 296 -51.75 42.59 -31.09
C ILE A 296 -53.31 42.65 -31.23
N SER A 297 -53.96 42.25 -30.11
CA SER A 297 -55.26 42.64 -29.50
C SER A 297 -56.55 41.94 -29.95
N SER A 298 -57.14 41.07 -29.12
CA SER A 298 -58.10 41.31 -28.01
C SER A 298 -59.53 41.04 -28.53
N LEU A 299 -60.34 40.14 -27.95
CA LEU A 299 -60.99 40.21 -26.65
C LEU A 299 -61.73 38.88 -26.38
N THR A 300 -61.63 38.39 -25.13
CA THR A 300 -62.73 37.82 -24.28
C THR A 300 -63.48 36.55 -24.75
N ALA A 301 -63.87 35.57 -23.92
CA ALA A 301 -63.95 35.44 -22.47
C ALA A 301 -64.06 33.95 -22.08
N ARG A 302 -63.58 33.64 -20.86
CA ARG A 302 -64.16 32.74 -19.85
C ARG A 302 -64.56 31.30 -20.26
N ASN A 303 -63.89 30.32 -19.64
CA ASN A 303 -64.47 29.66 -18.47
C ASN A 303 -63.45 28.83 -17.68
N THR A 304 -63.69 28.82 -16.37
CA THR A 304 -62.95 28.28 -15.24
C THR A 304 -63.44 26.86 -14.91
N GLU A 305 -62.68 26.16 -14.05
CA GLU A 305 -63.02 25.04 -13.13
C GLU A 305 -62.33 23.69 -13.47
N ARG A 306 -61.35 23.21 -12.67
CA ARG A 306 -61.37 22.69 -11.27
C ARG A 306 -61.71 21.20 -11.24
N ILE A 307 -60.72 20.34 -10.96
CA ILE A 307 -60.88 19.16 -10.08
C ILE A 307 -59.62 19.01 -9.23
N THR A 308 -59.84 18.94 -7.92
CA THR A 308 -58.90 18.76 -6.81
C THR A 308 -59.06 17.34 -6.22
N SER A 309 -58.22 17.01 -5.23
CA SER A 309 -58.47 16.05 -4.13
C SER A 309 -58.03 14.59 -4.45
N LEU A 310 -57.38 13.75 -3.63
CA LEU A 310 -57.02 13.58 -2.20
C LEU A 310 -55.84 12.55 -2.16
N GLN A 311 -55.05 12.23 -1.11
CA GLN A 311 -55.14 12.40 0.34
C GLN A 311 -53.78 12.11 1.00
N GLN A 312 -53.55 12.78 2.12
CA GLN A 312 -52.55 12.55 3.18
C GLN A 312 -52.96 11.39 4.11
N SER A 313 -52.01 10.68 4.73
CA SER A 313 -52.18 10.19 6.10
C SER A 313 -50.83 9.96 6.82
N ASP A 314 -50.78 10.47 8.04
CA ASP A 314 -49.69 10.66 9.00
C ASP A 314 -49.38 9.45 9.94
N PHE A 315 -48.10 9.37 10.38
CA PHE A 315 -47.50 9.02 11.72
C PHE A 315 -47.89 7.70 12.48
N PRO A 316 -47.02 7.11 13.37
CA PRO A 316 -46.20 7.80 14.38
C PRO A 316 -44.76 7.33 14.68
N VAL A 317 -44.06 8.25 15.35
CA VAL A 317 -42.78 8.11 16.08
C VAL A 317 -42.98 7.34 17.37
N VAL A 318 -42.03 6.46 17.72
CA VAL A 318 -41.88 5.90 19.08
C VAL A 318 -40.42 6.07 19.53
N GLN A 319 -40.22 6.90 20.55
CA GLN A 319 -39.03 6.88 21.40
C GLN A 319 -39.27 5.93 22.57
N LYS A 320 -38.23 5.16 22.97
CA LYS A 320 -38.14 4.65 24.34
C LYS A 320 -36.69 4.60 24.82
N LYS A 321 -36.56 4.96 26.10
CA LYS A 321 -35.40 5.30 26.93
C LYS A 321 -35.18 4.17 27.96
N VAL A 322 -34.03 4.22 28.70
CA VAL A 322 -33.77 3.66 30.07
C VAL A 322 -33.28 2.18 30.09
N VAL A 323 -32.26 1.70 30.84
CA VAL A 323 -31.34 2.21 31.90
C VAL A 323 -30.15 1.23 32.15
N ILE A 324 -29.15 1.74 32.89
CA ILE A 324 -27.85 1.19 33.38
C ILE A 324 -27.96 0.34 34.69
N MET A 325 -27.06 -0.63 34.88
CA MET A 325 -26.17 -0.92 36.07
C MET A 325 -25.50 -2.30 35.83
N GLY A 326 -24.19 -2.54 35.95
CA GLY A 326 -23.20 -2.30 37.03
C GLY A 326 -22.66 -3.71 37.43
N ASP A 327 -21.36 -4.03 37.37
CA ASP A 327 -20.36 -4.00 38.48
C ASP A 327 -19.02 -4.51 37.86
N SER A 328 -17.88 -3.81 37.86
CA SER A 328 -16.91 -3.45 38.92
C SER A 328 -15.68 -4.38 38.99
N HIS A 329 -14.52 -3.82 38.64
CA HIS A 329 -13.35 -3.80 39.53
C HIS A 329 -12.47 -2.58 39.17
N GLU A 330 -12.29 -1.70 40.16
CA GLU A 330 -11.50 -0.45 40.22
C GLU A 330 -10.00 -0.71 39.97
N VAL A 331 -9.23 0.10 39.24
CA VAL A 331 -8.90 1.55 39.31
C VAL A 331 -8.00 1.91 40.50
N GLU A 332 -6.78 2.36 40.20
CA GLU A 332 -6.04 3.31 41.02
C GLU A 332 -5.63 4.50 40.13
N THR A 333 -5.81 5.72 40.64
CA THR A 333 -5.91 6.99 39.89
C THR A 333 -4.89 8.00 40.45
N GLN A 334 -4.18 8.77 39.60
CA GLN A 334 -4.19 10.25 39.61
C GLN A 334 -3.27 10.90 38.52
N PRO A 335 -3.56 12.16 38.08
CA PRO A 335 -3.14 12.79 36.80
C PRO A 335 -2.20 14.01 37.01
N PRO A 336 -2.07 15.02 36.11
CA PRO A 336 -2.02 15.07 34.63
C PRO A 336 -0.73 15.77 34.11
N THR A 337 -0.33 15.54 32.84
CA THR A 337 0.46 16.54 32.10
C THR A 337 0.25 16.43 30.59
N THR A 338 -0.20 17.54 30.01
CA THR A 338 -0.42 17.81 28.60
C THR A 338 0.89 17.84 27.81
N VAL A 339 1.01 17.04 26.75
CA VAL A 339 1.89 17.31 25.61
C VAL A 339 1.11 16.92 24.36
N ASP A 340 0.96 17.88 23.45
CA ASP A 340 0.27 17.76 22.18
C ASP A 340 0.92 16.66 21.31
N GLU A 341 0.23 15.54 21.16
CA GLU A 341 0.41 14.58 20.08
C GLU A 341 -0.48 15.04 18.92
N GLU A 342 0.09 15.71 17.92
CA GLU A 342 -0.55 15.73 16.60
C GLU A 342 -0.39 14.33 15.98
N GLU A 343 -1.40 13.50 16.25
CA GLU A 343 -1.66 12.23 15.59
C GLU A 343 -1.60 12.44 14.07
N VAL A 344 -0.59 11.87 13.41
CA VAL A 344 -0.49 11.87 11.94
C VAL A 344 -1.54 10.90 11.39
N VAL A 345 -2.78 11.34 11.36
CA VAL A 345 -3.92 10.62 10.79
C VAL A 345 -3.77 10.64 9.27
N ASP A 346 -3.84 9.47 8.63
CA ASP A 346 -3.86 9.34 7.17
C ASP A 346 -4.93 10.27 6.56
N PRO A 347 -4.54 11.26 5.73
CA PRO A 347 -5.48 12.17 5.09
C PRO A 347 -6.62 11.46 4.36
N LEU A 348 -6.37 10.26 3.82
CA LEU A 348 -7.38 9.44 3.16
C LEU A 348 -8.51 9.00 4.10
N ILE A 349 -8.16 8.58 5.33
CA ILE A 349 -9.15 8.13 6.31
C ILE A 349 -10.02 9.31 6.73
N LYS A 350 -9.39 10.45 7.05
CA LYS A 350 -10.09 11.70 7.40
C LYS A 350 -11.10 12.12 6.33
N PHE A 351 -10.69 12.14 5.06
CA PHE A 351 -11.59 12.56 3.98
C PHE A 351 -12.66 11.51 3.66
N ARG A 352 -12.38 10.21 3.85
CA ARG A 352 -13.41 9.18 3.74
C ARG A 352 -14.49 9.34 4.82
N GLU A 353 -14.12 9.65 6.05
CA GLU A 353 -15.07 9.93 7.15
C GLU A 353 -15.97 11.13 6.87
N GLU A 354 -15.40 12.24 6.38
CA GLU A 354 -16.19 13.41 5.94
C GLU A 354 -17.17 13.06 4.79
N CYS A 355 -16.77 12.16 3.89
CA CYS A 355 -17.53 11.80 2.70
C CYS A 355 -18.64 10.77 2.95
N VAL A 356 -18.70 10.13 4.13
CA VAL A 356 -19.76 9.16 4.49
C VAL A 356 -21.15 9.78 4.39
N ALA A 357 -21.30 11.06 4.75
CA ALA A 357 -22.58 11.77 4.68
C ALA A 357 -23.16 11.84 3.26
N HIS A 358 -22.30 11.80 2.23
CA HIS A 358 -22.70 11.89 0.82
C HIS A 358 -22.97 10.52 0.18
N THR A 359 -22.61 9.42 0.83
CA THR A 359 -22.71 8.06 0.28
C THR A 359 -23.82 7.21 0.91
N GLY A 360 -24.73 7.83 1.67
CA GLY A 360 -25.79 7.15 2.41
C GLY A 360 -26.66 6.19 1.58
N LYS A 361 -26.88 6.46 0.30
CA LYS A 361 -27.60 5.54 -0.61
C LYS A 361 -26.86 4.20 -0.77
N TRP A 362 -25.57 4.24 -1.03
CA TRP A 362 -24.74 3.06 -1.25
C TRP A 362 -24.47 2.31 0.04
N LYS A 363 -24.29 3.06 1.15
CA LYS A 363 -24.18 2.48 2.48
C LYS A 363 -25.43 1.67 2.85
N LYS A 364 -26.61 2.21 2.56
CA LYS A 364 -27.89 1.52 2.81
C LYS A 364 -28.00 0.20 2.04
N LEU A 365 -27.62 0.18 0.75
CA LEU A 365 -27.65 -1.04 -0.07
C LEU A 365 -26.68 -2.12 0.45
N LEU A 366 -25.49 -1.71 0.89
CA LEU A 366 -24.52 -2.61 1.50
C LEU A 366 -25.04 -3.20 2.82
N ASP A 367 -25.67 -2.39 3.66
CA ASP A 367 -26.24 -2.84 4.93
C ASP A 367 -27.41 -3.81 4.71
N GLU A 368 -28.29 -3.53 3.74
CA GLU A 368 -29.39 -4.42 3.33
C GLU A 368 -28.87 -5.78 2.81
N CYS A 369 -27.79 -5.79 2.03
CA CYS A 369 -27.16 -7.04 1.60
C CYS A 369 -26.54 -7.78 2.79
N THR A 370 -25.82 -7.07 3.66
CA THR A 370 -25.13 -7.66 4.82
C THR A 370 -26.11 -8.33 5.77
N GLU A 371 -27.26 -7.71 6.01
CA GLU A 371 -28.36 -8.31 6.78
C GLU A 371 -28.91 -9.57 6.09
N ARG A 372 -29.08 -9.55 4.77
CA ARG A 372 -29.57 -10.70 3.99
C ARG A 372 -28.62 -11.89 4.04
N VAL A 373 -27.31 -11.67 3.92
CA VAL A 373 -26.29 -12.72 4.01
C VAL A 373 -26.20 -13.29 5.43
N ASN A 374 -26.21 -12.43 6.45
CA ASN A 374 -26.11 -12.86 7.85
C ASN A 374 -27.38 -13.56 8.36
N SER A 375 -28.54 -13.29 7.76
CA SER A 375 -29.82 -13.92 8.15
C SER A 375 -29.97 -15.40 7.76
N LYS A 376 -29.05 -15.96 6.96
CA LYS A 376 -29.17 -17.31 6.39
C LYS A 376 -27.96 -18.17 6.74
N ALA A 377 -28.20 -19.35 7.30
CA ALA A 377 -27.14 -20.27 7.76
C ALA A 377 -26.25 -20.85 6.63
N GLN A 378 -26.73 -20.90 5.39
CA GLN A 378 -25.94 -21.26 4.20
C GLN A 378 -26.46 -20.48 2.98
N THR A 379 -25.62 -19.61 2.40
CA THR A 379 -25.93 -18.90 1.16
C THR A 379 -24.73 -18.88 0.22
N LYS A 380 -25.00 -18.80 -1.08
CA LYS A 380 -24.01 -18.52 -2.13
C LYS A 380 -23.94 -17.02 -2.47
N GLU A 381 -24.68 -16.20 -1.74
CA GLU A 381 -24.80 -14.76 -1.99
C GLU A 381 -23.69 -14.02 -1.24
N SER A 382 -23.09 -13.02 -1.88
CA SER A 382 -22.01 -12.20 -1.33
C SER A 382 -22.27 -10.73 -1.63
N CYS A 383 -21.95 -9.85 -0.68
CA CYS A 383 -22.14 -8.40 -0.78
C CYS A 383 -20.94 -7.69 -1.41
N HIS A 384 -20.14 -8.41 -2.19
CA HIS A 384 -18.93 -7.88 -2.79
C HIS A 384 -19.21 -6.70 -3.72
N TYR A 385 -20.25 -6.77 -4.56
CA TYR A 385 -20.59 -5.71 -5.50
C TYR A 385 -21.09 -4.45 -4.80
N GLU A 386 -21.97 -4.60 -3.81
CA GLU A 386 -22.47 -3.48 -3.00
C GLU A 386 -21.36 -2.80 -2.19
N MET A 387 -20.34 -3.56 -1.78
CA MET A 387 -19.15 -3.03 -1.11
C MET A 387 -18.29 -2.21 -2.08
N VAL A 388 -18.04 -2.73 -3.28
CA VAL A 388 -17.28 -2.03 -4.33
C VAL A 388 -17.98 -0.73 -4.71
N ASP A 389 -19.30 -0.76 -4.91
CA ASP A 389 -20.09 0.44 -5.23
C ASP A 389 -20.02 1.50 -4.12
N TYR A 390 -20.06 1.07 -2.84
CA TYR A 390 -19.91 1.97 -1.70
C TYR A 390 -18.51 2.61 -1.63
N ILE A 391 -17.46 1.82 -1.84
CA ILE A 391 -16.07 2.30 -1.85
C ILE A 391 -15.85 3.27 -3.01
N GLN A 392 -16.34 2.94 -4.21
CA GLN A 392 -16.22 3.82 -5.37
C GLN A 392 -16.93 5.16 -5.14
N ALA A 393 -18.10 5.15 -4.50
CA ALA A 393 -18.81 6.37 -4.14
C ALA A 393 -18.05 7.21 -3.09
N LEU A 394 -17.41 6.56 -2.11
CA LEU A 394 -16.57 7.24 -1.12
C LEU A 394 -15.34 7.85 -1.75
N ASP A 395 -14.64 7.10 -2.60
CA ASP A 395 -13.39 7.53 -3.24
C ASP A 395 -13.63 8.63 -4.27
N HIS A 396 -14.77 8.62 -4.97
CA HIS A 396 -15.16 9.73 -5.85
C HIS A 396 -15.23 11.07 -5.09
N CYS A 397 -15.60 11.06 -3.81
CA CYS A 397 -15.64 12.24 -2.94
C CYS A 397 -14.29 12.51 -2.26
N ALA A 398 -13.61 11.48 -1.76
CA ALA A 398 -12.41 11.62 -0.94
C ALA A 398 -11.13 11.86 -1.76
N MET A 399 -10.96 11.19 -2.90
CA MET A 399 -9.70 11.23 -3.66
C MET A 399 -9.30 12.63 -4.14
N PRO A 400 -10.20 13.48 -4.68
CA PRO A 400 -9.83 14.85 -5.05
C PRO A 400 -9.31 15.69 -3.88
N LYS A 401 -9.85 15.48 -2.67
CA LYS A 401 -9.43 16.17 -1.44
C LYS A 401 -8.07 15.67 -0.95
N VAL A 402 -7.83 14.36 -1.03
CA VAL A 402 -6.56 13.72 -0.70
C VAL A 402 -5.45 14.25 -1.61
N PHE A 403 -5.65 14.22 -2.93
CA PHE A 403 -4.66 14.71 -3.89
C PHE A 403 -4.38 16.22 -3.77
N ALA A 404 -5.33 17.01 -3.27
CA ALA A 404 -5.11 18.43 -2.98
C ALA A 404 -4.30 18.68 -1.69
N THR A 405 -4.24 17.69 -0.80
CA THR A 405 -3.58 17.81 0.52
C THR A 405 -2.17 17.22 0.51
N LEU A 406 -1.90 16.26 -0.38
CA LEU A 406 -0.56 15.73 -0.62
C LEU A 406 0.24 16.74 -1.45
N LYS A 407 1.35 17.25 -0.88
CA LYS A 407 2.21 18.24 -1.51
C LYS A 407 3.38 17.61 -2.25
#